data_AF-A0A8H3CYB6-F1
#
_entry.id   AF-A0A8H3CYB6-F1
#
_cell.length_a   1.000
_cell.length_b   1.000
_cell.length_c   1.000
_cell.angle_alpha   90.00
_cell.angle_beta   90.00
_cell.angle_gamma   90.00
#
_symmetry.space_group_name_H-M   'P 1'
#
loop_
_entity.id
_entity.type
_entity.pdbx_description
1 polymer ?
#
loop_
_entity_poly.entity_id
_entity_poly.type
_entity_poly.pdbx_seq_one_letter_code
_entity_poly.pdbx_strand_id
1 'polypeptide(L)'
;GVWLLFLAPLVIVGLAILLATSNNQANYAAVFLIAMGAFPQGPMLLSWATNNSAPNTVRAVSSALVVSIGTLGPIITSWIYLPGDSPRYRIANSVQLGGQATFFVLVFILVIRNTRENRRRARGERDYRLNASEEEVARLGSRHPNFRLI
;
A
#
# COMPACT_ATOMS: atom_id res chain seq x y z
N GLY A 1 -0.61 7.00 4.83
CA GLY A 1 0.20 6.63 3.65
C GLY A 1 1.69 6.82 3.83
N VAL A 2 2.14 7.90 4.49
CA VAL A 2 3.57 8.25 4.63
C VAL A 2 4.41 7.13 5.23
N TRP A 3 3.90 6.44 6.26
CA TRP A 3 4.62 5.32 6.87
C TRP A 3 4.86 4.14 5.90
N LEU A 4 3.92 3.87 4.98
CA LEU A 4 4.11 2.83 3.96
C LEU A 4 5.25 3.21 3.01
N LEU A 5 5.48 4.50 2.74
CA LEU A 5 6.61 4.99 1.96
C LEU A 5 7.94 4.85 2.69
N PHE A 6 7.94 4.81 4.02
CA PHE A 6 9.15 4.56 4.81
C PHE A 6 9.49 3.07 4.88
N LEU A 7 8.48 2.22 5.02
CA LEU A 7 8.66 0.77 5.18
C LEU A 7 8.97 0.06 3.85
N ALA A 8 8.33 0.47 2.76
CA ALA A 8 8.47 -0.22 1.48
C ALA A 8 9.91 -0.25 0.92
N PRO A 9 10.72 0.82 1.02
CA PRO A 9 12.13 0.79 0.63
C PRO A 9 12.98 -0.23 1.39
N LEU A 10 12.67 -0.51 2.68
CA LEU A 10 13.41 -1.52 3.45
C LEU A 10 13.30 -2.91 2.80
N VAL A 11 12.08 -3.25 2.36
CA VAL A 11 11.80 -4.51 1.64
C VAL A 11 12.50 -4.52 0.28
N ILE A 12 12.44 -3.43 -0.47
CA ILE A 12 13.12 -3.30 -1.78
C ILE A 12 14.63 -3.51 -1.64
N VAL A 13 15.25 -2.87 -0.65
CA VAL A 13 16.70 -3.00 -0.39
C VAL A 13 17.04 -4.43 0.01
N GLY A 14 16.27 -5.05 0.90
CA GLY A 14 16.52 -6.43 1.30
C GLY A 14 16.39 -7.42 0.13
N LEU A 15 15.36 -7.28 -0.70
CA LEU A 15 15.20 -8.11 -1.90
C LEU A 15 16.31 -7.88 -2.92
N ALA A 16 16.76 -6.63 -3.10
CA ALA A 16 17.89 -6.31 -3.96
C ALA A 16 19.19 -6.95 -3.47
N ILE A 17 19.45 -6.97 -2.15
CA ILE A 17 20.61 -7.65 -1.58
C ILE A 17 20.55 -9.16 -1.87
N LEU A 18 19.42 -9.82 -1.60
CA LEU A 18 19.25 -11.26 -1.87
C LEU A 18 19.52 -11.64 -3.34
N LEU A 19 19.14 -10.76 -4.27
CA LEU A 19 19.38 -10.95 -5.71
C LEU A 19 20.83 -10.69 -6.11
N ALA A 20 21.47 -9.70 -5.49
CA ALA A 20 22.82 -9.24 -5.84
C ALA A 20 23.93 -10.11 -5.26
N THR A 21 23.76 -10.70 -4.08
CA THR A 21 24.86 -11.38 -3.36
C THR A 21 24.61 -12.86 -3.06
N SER A 22 25.68 -13.64 -3.03
CA SER A 22 25.71 -15.02 -2.50
C SER A 22 26.33 -15.10 -1.10
N ASN A 23 26.66 -13.95 -0.49
CA ASN A 23 27.23 -13.90 0.85
C ASN A 23 26.14 -14.19 1.91
N ASN A 24 26.37 -15.21 2.75
CA ASN A 24 25.40 -15.66 3.73
C ASN A 24 25.11 -14.62 4.83
N GLN A 25 26.11 -13.88 5.30
CA GLN A 25 25.93 -12.83 6.30
C GLN A 25 25.07 -11.68 5.74
N ALA A 26 25.32 -11.28 4.49
CA ALA A 26 24.53 -10.25 3.82
C ALA A 26 23.09 -10.71 3.57
N ASN A 27 22.89 -11.97 3.16
CA ASN A 27 21.56 -12.55 2.99
C ASN A 27 20.79 -12.64 4.31
N TYR A 28 21.47 -12.97 5.41
CA TYR A 28 20.85 -12.97 6.73
C TYR A 28 20.35 -11.56 7.10
N ALA A 29 21.20 -10.55 6.99
CA ALA A 29 20.81 -9.15 7.24
C ALA A 29 19.67 -8.68 6.33
N ALA A 30 19.67 -9.10 5.06
CA ALA A 30 18.61 -8.78 4.10
C ALA A 30 17.24 -9.30 4.54
N VAL A 31 17.17 -10.52 5.09
CA VAL A 31 15.92 -11.10 5.59
C VAL A 31 15.37 -10.29 6.78
N PHE A 32 16.22 -9.79 7.67
CA PHE A 32 15.77 -8.89 8.75
C PHE A 32 15.19 -7.58 8.21
N LEU A 33 15.84 -6.97 7.22
CA LEU A 33 15.32 -5.75 6.58
C LEU A 33 13.96 -5.99 5.92
N ILE A 34 13.80 -7.12 5.22
CA ILE A 34 12.52 -7.52 4.64
C ILE A 34 11.47 -7.68 5.73
N ALA A 35 11.76 -8.42 6.81
CA ALA A 35 10.81 -8.66 7.89
C ALA A 35 10.35 -7.36 8.58
N MET A 36 11.30 -6.45 8.86
CA MET A 36 11.01 -5.14 9.46
C MET A 36 10.06 -4.30 8.61
N GLY A 37 10.21 -4.33 7.28
CA GLY A 37 9.34 -3.58 6.37
C GLY A 37 8.00 -4.28 6.10
N ALA A 38 8.04 -5.58 5.84
CA ALA A 38 6.90 -6.33 5.31
C ALA A 38 5.80 -6.63 6.35
N PHE A 39 6.18 -7.00 7.58
CA PHE A 39 5.21 -7.34 8.62
C PHE A 39 4.26 -6.19 9.01
N PRO A 40 4.74 -4.96 9.27
CA PRO A 40 3.84 -3.84 9.54
C PRO A 40 3.05 -3.36 8.30
N GLN A 41 3.52 -3.66 7.08
CA GLN A 41 2.94 -3.12 5.84
C GLN A 41 1.45 -3.50 5.67
N GLY A 42 1.07 -4.74 6.00
CA GLY A 42 -0.30 -5.25 5.90
C GLY A 42 -1.33 -4.47 6.73
N PRO A 43 -1.23 -4.47 8.07
CA PRO A 43 -2.19 -3.75 8.92
C PRO A 43 -2.18 -2.23 8.65
N MET A 44 -1.04 -1.66 8.27
CA MET A 44 -0.94 -0.24 7.95
C MET A 44 -1.66 0.13 6.66
N LEU A 45 -1.60 -0.73 5.63
CA LEU A 45 -2.37 -0.56 4.40
C LEU A 45 -3.87 -0.61 4.68
N LEU A 46 -4.31 -1.59 5.49
CA LEU A 46 -5.71 -1.74 5.86
C LEU A 46 -6.23 -0.52 6.64
N SER A 47 -5.48 -0.08 7.65
CA SER A 47 -5.81 1.13 8.43
C SER A 47 -5.87 2.37 7.54
N TRP A 48 -4.92 2.51 6.62
CA TRP A 48 -4.88 3.65 5.71
C TRP A 48 -6.07 3.66 4.72
N ALA A 49 -6.43 2.51 4.15
CA ALA A 49 -7.54 2.38 3.21
C ALA A 49 -8.90 2.67 3.89
N THR A 50 -9.10 2.12 5.08
CA THR A 50 -10.33 2.31 5.86
C THR A 50 -10.51 3.76 6.35
N ASN A 51 -9.43 4.41 6.78
CA ASN A 51 -9.48 5.80 7.21
C ASN A 51 -9.73 6.78 6.05
N ASN A 52 -9.33 6.44 4.83
CA ASN A 52 -9.65 7.21 3.63
C ASN A 52 -11.05 6.93 3.06
N SER A 53 -11.79 6.00 3.67
CA SER A 53 -13.09 5.55 3.21
C SER A 53 -14.21 6.01 4.16
N ALA A 54 -15.19 6.71 3.59
CA ALA A 54 -16.43 7.13 4.23
C ALA A 54 -17.54 7.22 3.17
N PRO A 55 -18.80 6.87 3.48
CA PRO A 55 -19.35 6.48 4.80
C PRO A 55 -19.02 5.02 5.21
N ASN A 56 -19.57 4.55 6.34
CA ASN A 56 -19.28 3.22 6.93
C ASN A 56 -19.44 2.04 5.96
N THR A 57 -20.40 2.12 5.04
CA THR A 57 -20.59 1.10 3.99
C THR A 57 -19.39 1.02 3.05
N VAL A 58 -18.89 2.17 2.57
CA VAL A 58 -17.68 2.24 1.73
C VAL A 58 -16.45 1.78 2.51
N ARG A 59 -16.38 2.11 3.81
CA ARG A 59 -15.30 1.64 4.69
C ARG A 59 -15.29 0.12 4.81
N ALA A 60 -16.45 -0.51 5.04
CA ALA A 60 -16.58 -1.96 5.15
C ALA A 60 -16.17 -2.67 3.84
N VAL A 61 -16.64 -2.16 2.70
CA VAL A 61 -16.25 -2.67 1.37
C VAL A 61 -14.75 -2.49 1.14
N SER A 62 -14.19 -1.32 1.48
CA SER A 62 -12.76 -1.06 1.33
C SER A 62 -11.91 -2.01 2.19
N SER A 63 -12.29 -2.29 3.45
CA SER A 63 -11.57 -3.26 4.27
C SER A 63 -11.64 -4.66 3.70
N ALA A 64 -12.82 -5.09 3.24
CA ALA A 64 -13.01 -6.41 2.67
C ALA A 64 -12.15 -6.59 1.42
N LEU A 65 -12.16 -5.61 0.50
CA LEU A 65 -11.35 -5.64 -0.72
C LEU A 65 -9.85 -5.73 -0.43
N VAL A 66 -9.33 -4.98 0.54
CA VAL A 66 -7.91 -5.03 0.90
C VAL A 66 -7.52 -6.43 1.39
N VAL A 67 -8.35 -7.03 2.25
CA VAL A 67 -8.10 -8.38 2.76
C VAL A 67 -8.23 -9.42 1.65
N SER A 68 -9.27 -9.35 0.82
CA SER A 68 -9.49 -10.29 -0.29
C SER A 68 -8.39 -10.25 -1.35
N ILE A 69 -7.82 -9.08 -1.64
CA ILE A 69 -6.65 -9.01 -2.53
C ILE A 69 -5.41 -9.55 -1.81
N GLY A 70 -5.26 -9.28 -0.52
CA GLY A 70 -4.14 -9.78 0.29
C GLY A 70 -4.04 -11.31 0.30
N THR A 71 -5.16 -12.03 0.28
CA THR A 71 -5.17 -13.50 0.24
C THR A 71 -4.70 -14.09 -1.10
N LEU A 72 -4.62 -13.30 -2.17
CA LEU A 72 -4.04 -13.75 -3.45
C LEU A 72 -2.51 -13.84 -3.39
N GLY A 73 -1.86 -13.12 -2.47
CA GLY A 73 -0.41 -13.09 -2.34
C GLY A 73 0.20 -14.49 -2.15
N PRO A 74 -0.25 -15.28 -1.15
CA PRO A 74 0.22 -16.65 -0.95
C PRO A 74 0.05 -17.56 -2.17
N ILE A 75 -1.04 -17.41 -2.93
CA ILE A 75 -1.31 -18.21 -4.15
C ILE A 75 -0.26 -17.88 -5.23
N ILE A 76 0.04 -16.61 -5.43
CA ILE A 76 1.08 -16.20 -6.39
C ILE A 76 2.44 -16.72 -5.93
N THR A 77 2.76 -16.61 -4.63
CA THR A 77 4.06 -17.07 -4.12
C THR A 77 4.26 -18.57 -4.30
N SER A 78 3.23 -19.40 -4.14
CA SER A 78 3.37 -20.86 -4.31
C SER A 78 3.63 -21.26 -5.77
N TRP A 79 3.24 -20.42 -6.74
CA TRP A 79 3.47 -20.68 -8.16
C TRP A 79 4.82 -20.16 -8.67
N ILE A 80 5.42 -19.17 -8.01
CA ILE A 80 6.71 -18.60 -8.43
C ILE A 80 7.92 -19.23 -7.72
N TYR A 81 7.77 -19.76 -6.50
CA TYR A 81 8.86 -20.45 -5.79
C TYR A 81 8.94 -21.92 -6.20
N LEU A 82 9.54 -22.17 -7.36
CA LEU A 82 9.69 -23.51 -7.93
C LEU A 82 10.95 -24.22 -7.41
N PRO A 83 10.90 -25.54 -7.13
CA PRO A 83 12.07 -26.30 -6.67
C PRO A 83 13.30 -26.20 -7.60
N GLY A 84 13.07 -26.03 -8.92
CA GLY A 84 14.13 -25.88 -9.92
C GLY A 84 14.94 -24.59 -9.81
N ASP A 85 14.41 -23.56 -9.16
CA ASP A 85 15.11 -22.27 -8.95
C ASP A 85 15.93 -22.24 -7.65
N SER A 86 15.92 -23.34 -6.90
CA SER A 86 16.76 -23.53 -5.72
C SER A 86 18.25 -23.39 -6.07
N PRO A 87 19.10 -22.88 -5.15
CA PRO A 87 18.80 -22.43 -3.79
C PRO A 87 18.48 -20.93 -3.68
N ARG A 88 18.60 -20.17 -4.78
CA ARG A 88 18.55 -18.69 -4.73
C ARG A 88 17.22 -18.10 -5.16
N TYR A 89 16.34 -18.87 -5.80
CA TYR A 89 14.99 -18.45 -6.21
C TYR A 89 14.97 -17.09 -6.91
N ARG A 90 15.91 -16.85 -7.84
CA ARG A 90 16.15 -15.51 -8.41
C ARG A 90 14.93 -14.96 -9.14
N ILE A 91 14.18 -15.83 -9.84
CA ILE A 91 12.95 -15.45 -10.54
C ILE A 91 11.91 -14.98 -9.54
N ALA A 92 11.59 -15.79 -8.53
CA ALA A 92 10.62 -15.45 -7.50
C ALA A 92 10.98 -14.15 -6.76
N ASN A 93 12.24 -14.01 -6.34
CA ASN A 93 12.72 -12.80 -5.64
C ASN A 93 12.68 -11.56 -6.55
N SER A 94 12.91 -11.72 -7.86
CA SER A 94 12.79 -10.61 -8.83
C SER A 94 11.34 -10.18 -9.04
N VAL A 95 10.40 -11.13 -9.09
CA VAL A 95 8.96 -10.85 -9.14
C VAL A 95 8.51 -10.12 -7.89
N GLN A 96 8.95 -10.55 -6.71
CA GLN A 96 8.66 -9.84 -5.45
C GLN A 96 9.24 -8.42 -5.45
N LEU A 97 10.47 -8.23 -5.92
CA LEU A 97 11.08 -6.90 -6.01
C LEU A 97 10.27 -5.98 -6.94
N GLY A 98 9.85 -6.48 -8.11
CA GLY A 98 9.00 -5.74 -9.04
C GLY A 98 7.63 -5.40 -8.45
N GLY A 99 7.01 -6.34 -7.76
CA GLY A 99 5.74 -6.12 -7.05
C GLY A 99 5.86 -5.06 -5.96
N GLN A 100 6.91 -5.13 -5.14
CA GLN A 100 7.16 -4.18 -4.06
C GLN A 100 7.51 -2.78 -4.59
N ALA A 101 8.29 -2.68 -5.67
CA ALA A 101 8.58 -1.40 -6.34
C ALA A 101 7.31 -0.78 -6.91
N THR A 102 6.45 -1.58 -7.56
CA THR A 102 5.15 -1.14 -8.06
C THR A 102 4.25 -0.65 -6.92
N PHE A 103 4.19 -1.39 -5.81
CA PHE A 103 3.48 -0.98 -4.60
C PHE A 103 3.97 0.39 -4.10
N PHE A 104 5.29 0.59 -3.99
CA PHE A 104 5.87 1.85 -3.56
C PHE A 104 5.45 3.02 -4.46
N VAL A 105 5.53 2.85 -5.78
CA VAL A 105 5.13 3.88 -6.75
C VAL A 105 3.64 4.22 -6.63
N LEU A 106 2.78 3.22 -6.50
CA LEU A 106 1.33 3.43 -6.35
C LEU A 106 1.00 4.18 -5.05
N VAL A 107 1.61 3.78 -3.92
CA VAL A 107 1.44 4.48 -2.64
C VAL A 107 1.95 5.92 -2.76
N PHE A 108 3.07 6.15 -3.42
CA PHE A 108 3.65 7.48 -3.60
C PHE A 108 2.72 8.41 -4.38
N ILE A 109 2.20 7.91 -5.52
CA ILE A 109 1.22 8.64 -6.34
C ILE A 109 -0.04 8.94 -5.53
N LEU A 110 -0.56 7.97 -4.77
CA LEU A 110 -1.76 8.16 -3.96
C LEU A 110 -1.55 9.16 -2.82
N VAL A 111 -0.40 9.14 -2.14
CA VAL A 111 -0.06 10.13 -1.12
C VAL A 111 -0.02 11.53 -1.72
N ILE A 112 0.65 11.72 -2.86
CA ILE A 112 0.68 13.02 -3.57
C ILE A 112 -0.73 13.45 -3.95
N ARG A 113 -1.55 12.54 -4.50
CA ARG A 113 -2.94 12.83 -4.88
C ARG A 113 -3.76 13.26 -3.67
N ASN A 114 -3.68 12.54 -2.56
CA ASN A 114 -4.41 12.85 -1.33
C ASN A 114 -3.98 14.21 -0.76
N THR A 115 -2.68 14.49 -0.71
CA THR A 115 -2.16 15.80 -0.29
C THR A 115 -2.64 16.93 -1.21
N ARG A 116 -2.60 16.72 -2.53
CA ARG A 116 -3.08 17.71 -3.51
C ARG A 116 -4.58 17.97 -3.35
N GLU A 117 -5.39 16.92 -3.20
CA GLU A 117 -6.83 17.06 -3.01
C GLU A 117 -7.16 17.75 -1.67
N ASN A 118 -6.44 17.45 -0.59
CA ASN A 118 -6.59 18.16 0.67
C ASN A 118 -6.27 19.66 0.54
N ARG A 119 -5.21 20.01 -0.20
CA ARG A 119 -4.86 21.42 -0.48
C ARG A 119 -5.95 22.13 -1.29
N ARG A 120 -6.54 21.47 -2.28
CA ARG A 120 -7.67 22.01 -3.06
C ARG A 120 -8.90 22.25 -2.17
N ARG A 121 -9.24 21.28 -1.32
CA ARG A 121 -10.32 21.42 -0.32
C ARG A 121 -10.05 22.56 0.66
N ALA A 122 -8.80 22.76 1.09
CA ALA A 122 -8.43 23.86 1.99
C ALA A 122 -8.55 25.26 1.34
N ARG A 123 -8.50 25.34 0.01
CA ARG A 123 -8.72 26.58 -0.76
C ARG A 123 -10.19 26.82 -1.13
N GLY A 124 -11.12 25.99 -0.65
CA GLY A 124 -12.54 26.09 -0.97
C GLY A 124 -12.91 25.66 -2.39
N GLU A 125 -11.98 25.12 -3.19
CA GLU A 125 -12.24 24.69 -4.58
C GLU A 125 -13.28 23.55 -4.68
N ARG A 126 -13.67 22.96 -3.55
CA ARG A 126 -14.66 21.87 -3.46
C ARG A 126 -15.95 22.28 -2.77
N ASP A 127 -16.07 23.54 -2.34
CA ASP A 127 -17.22 24.01 -1.55
C ASP A 127 -18.51 24.08 -2.36
N TYR A 128 -18.39 24.11 -3.69
CA TYR A 128 -19.54 23.93 -4.60
C TYR A 128 -20.35 22.65 -4.32
N ARG A 129 -19.76 21.64 -3.66
CA ARG A 129 -20.46 20.41 -3.25
C ARG A 129 -21.44 20.62 -2.10
N LEU A 130 -21.36 21.75 -1.41
CA LEU A 130 -22.28 22.13 -0.33
C LEU A 130 -23.53 22.83 -0.87
N ASN A 131 -23.53 23.25 -2.13
CA ASN A 131 -24.69 23.84 -2.81
C ASN A 131 -25.67 22.75 -3.28
N ALA A 132 -26.05 21.85 -2.39
CA ALA A 132 -26.93 20.71 -2.63
C ALA A 132 -27.92 20.58 -1.46
N SER A 133 -28.92 19.70 -1.60
CA SER A 133 -29.84 19.43 -0.48
C SER A 133 -29.09 18.86 0.73
N GLU A 134 -29.61 19.09 1.95
CA GLU A 134 -28.97 18.58 3.18
C GLU A 134 -28.76 17.05 3.14
N GLU A 135 -29.71 16.32 2.55
CA GLU A 135 -29.62 14.88 2.37
C GLU A 135 -28.49 14.47 1.41
N GLU A 136 -28.28 15.21 0.32
CA GLU A 136 -27.18 14.99 -0.61
C GLU A 136 -25.82 15.31 0.03
N VAL A 137 -25.74 16.40 0.79
CA VAL A 137 -24.52 16.78 1.51
C VAL A 137 -24.14 15.70 2.54
N ALA A 138 -25.12 15.17 3.27
CA ALA A 138 -24.91 14.07 4.22
C ALA A 138 -24.39 12.79 3.55
N ARG A 139 -24.76 12.55 2.28
CA ARG A 139 -24.32 11.38 1.50
C ARG A 139 -22.93 11.52 0.86
N LEU A 140 -22.31 12.71 0.89
CA LEU A 140 -21.01 12.95 0.25
C LEU A 140 -19.87 12.06 0.82
N GLY A 141 -19.93 11.68 2.10
CA GLY A 141 -18.92 10.83 2.74
C GLY A 141 -17.49 11.36 2.56
N SER A 142 -16.60 10.55 1.97
CA SER A 142 -15.19 10.93 1.69
C SER A 142 -15.03 12.07 0.68
N ARG A 143 -16.09 12.42 -0.07
CA ARG A 143 -16.12 13.55 -1.00
C ARG A 143 -16.47 14.88 -0.33
N HIS A 144 -16.89 14.85 0.94
CA HIS A 144 -17.23 16.05 1.69
C HIS A 144 -16.02 17.01 1.76
N PRO A 145 -16.19 18.33 1.53
CA PRO A 145 -15.07 19.29 1.52
C PRO A 145 -14.23 19.28 2.80
N ASN A 146 -14.88 19.10 3.96
CA ASN A 146 -14.20 19.01 5.27
C ASN A 146 -13.52 17.66 5.53
N PHE A 147 -13.79 16.62 4.74
CA PHE A 147 -13.13 15.33 4.93
C PHE A 147 -11.65 15.44 4.54
N ARG A 148 -10.75 14.99 5.42
CA ARG A 148 -9.30 15.02 5.19
C ARG A 148 -8.79 13.62 4.91
N LEU A 149 -8.16 13.45 3.76
CA LEU A 149 -7.48 12.21 3.38
C LEU A 149 -6.13 12.12 4.11
N ILE A 150 -5.76 10.96 4.62
CA ILE A 150 -4.47 10.69 5.27
C ILE A 150 -3.58 9.77 4.42
#